data_AF-A0A6A5REY6-F1
#
_entry.id   AF-A0A6A5REY6-F1
#
_cell.length_a   1.000
_cell.length_b   1.000
_cell.length_c   1.000
_cell.angle_alpha   90.00
_cell.angle_beta   90.00
_cell.angle_gamma   90.00
#
_symmetry.space_group_name_H-M   'P 1'
#
loop_
_entity.id
_entity.type
_entity.pdbx_description
1 polymer ?
#
loop_
_entity_poly.entity_id
_entity_poly.type
_entity_poly.pdbx_seq_one_letter_code
_entity_poly.pdbx_strand_id
1 'polypeptide(L)'
;MAIWKRLKAPYTGQFDPTHRFETSWILPPGVLFGIRALLSLYAFVTLFTIFGWNGTHGRAEDSQRSFSYFTHLTYWGLAFYYAFSAAHTGSYWLTGTPFLARWPKWLQVAHSIFYSTVVIYPWIVTAVYWGILAADGFPTTFSLWSNTSQHALNSAYAFFEIFFPRTEPIPFLSLIPVIILLALYLALAYVTFYTQGFYTYGFLDLRNNSSGVVAAYIIGILVAAIVIFLIVRYLIWLRVWVTEKKMGKTGKFSSRGTVRITDKEAEKGLPMHDVSAM
;
A
#
# COMPACT_ATOMS: atom_id res chain seq x y z
N MET A 1 34.17 -7.57 -11.67
CA MET A 1 33.30 -8.65 -12.21
C MET A 1 32.46 -9.41 -11.18
N ALA A 2 32.71 -9.31 -9.86
CA ALA A 2 31.96 -10.06 -8.83
C ALA A 2 30.64 -9.40 -8.35
N ILE A 3 30.44 -8.10 -8.58
CA ILE A 3 29.24 -7.36 -8.11
C ILE A 3 28.01 -7.71 -8.97
N TRP A 4 28.21 -7.97 -10.27
CA TRP A 4 27.12 -8.29 -11.21
C TRP A 4 26.55 -9.71 -11.06
N LYS A 5 27.31 -10.66 -10.48
CA LYS A 5 26.80 -12.00 -10.19
C LYS A 5 25.81 -12.02 -9.01
N ARG A 6 25.90 -11.07 -8.07
CA ARG A 6 24.93 -10.92 -6.96
C ARG A 6 23.61 -10.24 -7.36
N LEU A 7 23.56 -9.61 -8.54
CA LEU A 7 22.34 -8.98 -9.06
C LEU A 7 21.45 -9.93 -9.89
N LYS A 8 21.92 -11.16 -10.18
CA LYS A 8 21.22 -12.10 -11.07
C LYS A 8 20.17 -13.02 -10.40
N ALA A 9 19.82 -12.85 -9.12
CA ALA A 9 18.85 -13.77 -8.50
C ALA A 9 17.96 -13.16 -7.38
N PRO A 10 17.04 -12.25 -7.74
CA PRO A 10 15.73 -12.24 -7.08
C PRO A 10 14.57 -12.55 -8.07
N TYR A 11 14.84 -12.53 -9.38
CA TYR A 11 13.79 -12.51 -10.41
C TYR A 11 13.64 -13.80 -11.23
N THR A 12 14.30 -14.90 -10.88
CA THR A 12 14.09 -16.22 -11.52
C THR A 12 13.13 -17.13 -10.74
N GLY A 13 12.83 -16.81 -9.48
CA GLY A 13 11.86 -17.55 -8.65
C GLY A 13 10.40 -17.12 -8.87
N GLN A 14 9.46 -17.95 -8.44
CA GLN A 14 8.05 -17.59 -8.35
C GLN A 14 7.87 -16.39 -7.40
N PHE A 15 7.15 -15.36 -7.84
CA PHE A 15 6.82 -14.23 -6.98
C PHE A 15 5.74 -14.67 -5.97
N ASP A 16 5.92 -14.26 -4.71
CA ASP A 16 5.07 -14.62 -3.58
C ASP A 16 4.65 -16.12 -3.54
N PRO A 17 5.61 -17.05 -3.44
CA PRO A 17 5.32 -18.49 -3.54
C PRO A 17 4.47 -19.02 -2.39
N THR A 18 4.24 -18.23 -1.33
CA THR A 18 3.45 -18.62 -0.16
C THR A 18 2.19 -17.78 0.03
N HIS A 19 1.78 -17.02 -0.99
CA HIS A 19 0.53 -16.22 -1.02
C HIS A 19 0.40 -15.22 0.13
N ARG A 20 1.49 -14.56 0.50
CA ARG A 20 1.57 -13.62 1.62
C ARG A 20 0.76 -12.35 1.38
N PHE A 21 0.57 -11.94 0.13
CA PHE A 21 -0.34 -10.84 -0.21
C PHE A 21 -1.82 -11.23 0.00
N GLU A 22 -2.20 -12.48 -0.24
CA GLU A 22 -3.60 -12.94 -0.24
C GLU A 22 -4.04 -13.66 1.04
N THR A 23 -3.17 -13.75 2.04
CA THR A 23 -3.46 -14.47 3.28
C THR A 23 -3.17 -13.62 4.51
N SER A 24 -3.81 -13.98 5.62
CA SER A 24 -3.64 -13.35 6.92
C SER A 24 -3.21 -14.37 7.95
N TRP A 25 -2.51 -13.91 8.99
CA TRP A 25 -2.13 -14.75 10.13
C TRP A 25 -3.35 -15.14 10.99
N ILE A 26 -4.47 -14.42 10.87
CA ILE A 26 -5.69 -14.65 11.67
C ILE A 26 -6.96 -14.77 10.84
N LEU A 27 -7.11 -14.00 9.76
CA LEU A 27 -8.34 -13.96 8.96
C LEU A 27 -8.34 -15.02 7.86
N PRO A 28 -9.43 -15.82 7.70
CA PRO A 28 -9.61 -16.65 6.52
C PRO A 28 -9.60 -15.82 5.22
N PRO A 29 -9.11 -16.34 4.08
CA PRO A 29 -9.04 -15.58 2.83
C PRO A 29 -10.35 -14.93 2.37
N GLY A 30 -11.50 -15.59 2.57
CA GLY A 30 -12.81 -15.01 2.25
C GLY A 30 -13.15 -13.78 3.11
N VAL A 31 -12.77 -13.78 4.39
CA VAL A 31 -12.96 -12.62 5.29
C VAL A 31 -12.00 -11.49 4.92
N LEU A 32 -10.73 -11.81 4.64
CA LEU A 32 -9.75 -10.83 4.18
C LEU A 32 -10.19 -10.18 2.86
N PHE A 33 -10.72 -10.97 1.92
CA PHE A 33 -11.33 -10.48 0.68
C PHE A 33 -12.49 -9.53 0.98
N GLY A 34 -13.45 -9.95 1.81
CA GLY A 34 -14.62 -9.14 2.15
C GLY A 34 -14.24 -7.79 2.76
N ILE A 35 -13.30 -7.76 3.71
CA ILE A 35 -12.84 -6.51 4.32
C ILE A 35 -12.15 -5.62 3.28
N ARG A 36 -11.26 -6.18 2.45
CA ARG A 36 -10.58 -5.39 1.41
C ARG A 36 -11.57 -4.81 0.40
N ALA A 37 -12.58 -5.59 0.00
CA ALA A 37 -13.63 -5.14 -0.88
C ALA A 37 -14.48 -4.04 -0.25
N LEU A 38 -14.85 -4.16 1.03
CA LEU A 38 -15.60 -3.13 1.76
C LEU A 38 -14.80 -1.82 1.91
N LEU A 39 -13.50 -1.91 2.23
CA LEU A 39 -12.63 -0.73 2.32
C LEU A 39 -12.46 -0.05 0.95
N SER A 40 -12.30 -0.83 -0.12
CA SER A 40 -12.28 -0.30 -1.49
C SER A 40 -13.60 0.40 -1.84
N LEU A 41 -14.73 -0.27 -1.61
CA LEU A 41 -16.06 0.27 -1.87
C LEU A 41 -16.29 1.57 -1.12
N TYR A 42 -15.99 1.61 0.17
CA TYR A 42 -16.12 2.83 0.98
C TYR A 42 -15.28 3.98 0.42
N ALA A 43 -14.03 3.72 0.03
CA ALA A 43 -13.15 4.76 -0.51
C ALA A 43 -13.66 5.31 -1.85
N PHE A 44 -14.11 4.44 -2.77
CA PHE A 44 -14.71 4.89 -4.03
C PHE A 44 -16.02 5.64 -3.81
N VAL A 45 -16.91 5.14 -2.95
CA VAL A 45 -18.16 5.83 -2.60
C VAL A 45 -17.84 7.22 -2.05
N THR A 46 -16.89 7.32 -1.11
CA THR A 46 -16.46 8.61 -0.56
C THR A 46 -15.98 9.57 -1.67
N LEU A 47 -15.09 9.11 -2.55
CA LEU A 47 -14.58 9.90 -3.67
C LEU A 47 -15.69 10.41 -4.59
N PHE A 48 -16.58 9.52 -5.03
CA PHE A 48 -17.65 9.89 -5.95
C PHE A 48 -18.74 10.73 -5.28
N THR A 49 -19.05 10.49 -4.00
CA THR A 49 -19.94 11.35 -3.21
C THR A 49 -19.38 12.76 -3.09
N ILE A 50 -18.08 12.91 -2.84
CA ILE A 50 -17.45 14.23 -2.79
C ILE A 50 -17.54 14.93 -4.14
N PHE A 51 -17.27 14.21 -5.24
CA PHE A 51 -17.34 14.77 -6.58
C PHE A 51 -18.76 15.21 -6.94
N GLY A 52 -19.77 14.38 -6.64
CA GLY A 52 -21.18 14.70 -6.87
C GLY A 52 -21.69 15.84 -5.98
N TRP A 53 -21.27 15.88 -4.70
CA TRP A 53 -21.58 16.98 -3.81
C TRP A 53 -20.99 18.29 -4.32
N ASN A 54 -19.71 18.30 -4.68
CA ASN A 54 -19.06 19.48 -5.24
C ASN A 54 -19.75 19.97 -6.52
N GLY A 55 -20.14 19.06 -7.42
CA GLY A 55 -20.85 19.39 -8.66
C GLY A 55 -22.22 20.03 -8.41
N THR A 56 -22.95 19.58 -7.40
CA THR A 56 -24.29 20.10 -7.05
C THR A 56 -24.25 21.38 -6.21
N HIS A 57 -23.09 21.75 -5.65
CA HIS A 57 -22.92 22.92 -4.78
C HIS A 57 -22.04 24.01 -5.40
N GLY A 58 -21.88 24.02 -6.73
CA GLY A 58 -21.09 25.06 -7.43
C GLY A 58 -19.59 24.99 -7.17
N ARG A 59 -19.08 23.86 -6.66
CA ARG A 59 -17.68 23.62 -6.31
C ARG A 59 -16.99 22.66 -7.28
N ALA A 60 -17.44 22.62 -8.54
CA ALA A 60 -16.89 21.70 -9.55
C ALA A 60 -15.37 21.87 -9.75
N GLU A 61 -14.86 23.09 -9.58
CA GLU A 61 -13.43 23.40 -9.65
C GLU A 61 -12.61 22.63 -8.60
N ASP A 62 -13.12 22.44 -7.38
CA ASP A 62 -12.44 21.66 -6.33
C ASP A 62 -12.23 20.21 -6.77
N SER A 63 -13.22 19.63 -7.46
CA SER A 63 -13.12 18.26 -8.00
C SER A 63 -12.13 18.19 -9.16
N GLN A 64 -12.11 19.20 -10.05
CA GLN A 64 -11.17 19.27 -11.18
C GLN A 64 -9.72 19.37 -10.69
N ARG A 65 -9.49 20.13 -9.61
CA ARG A 65 -8.19 20.34 -8.98
C ARG A 65 -7.76 19.20 -8.05
N SER A 66 -8.64 18.24 -7.76
CA SER A 66 -8.37 17.18 -6.78
C SER A 66 -7.09 16.40 -7.05
N PHE A 67 -6.78 16.10 -8.32
CA PHE A 67 -5.56 15.38 -8.72
C PHE A 67 -4.27 16.18 -8.54
N SER A 68 -4.35 17.48 -8.27
CA SER A 68 -3.18 18.29 -7.91
C SER A 68 -2.74 18.09 -6.46
N TYR A 69 -3.59 17.53 -5.60
CA TYR A 69 -3.27 17.36 -4.16
C TYR A 69 -2.75 15.94 -3.87
N PHE A 70 -1.59 15.83 -3.24
CA PHE A 70 -1.03 14.53 -2.83
C PHE A 70 -1.94 13.76 -1.89
N THR A 71 -2.63 14.45 -0.98
CA THR A 71 -3.57 13.85 -0.05
C THR A 71 -4.73 13.15 -0.77
N HIS A 72 -5.24 13.76 -1.85
CA HIS A 72 -6.27 13.16 -2.71
C HIS A 72 -5.71 12.02 -3.56
N LEU A 73 -4.52 12.18 -4.15
CA LEU A 73 -3.83 11.12 -4.89
C LEU A 73 -3.58 9.87 -4.02
N THR A 74 -3.21 10.08 -2.76
CA THR A 74 -3.01 8.99 -1.80
C THR A 74 -4.32 8.25 -1.52
N TYR A 75 -5.44 8.96 -1.39
CA TYR A 75 -6.74 8.32 -1.16
C TYR A 75 -7.27 7.56 -2.39
N TRP A 76 -7.07 8.08 -3.61
CA TRP A 76 -7.28 7.32 -4.84
C TRP A 76 -6.39 6.07 -4.89
N GLY A 77 -5.12 6.20 -4.51
CA GLY A 77 -4.19 5.09 -4.39
C GLY A 77 -4.71 4.01 -3.43
N LEU A 78 -5.25 4.40 -2.28
CA LEU A 78 -5.90 3.47 -1.35
C LEU A 78 -7.10 2.76 -1.99
N ALA A 79 -8.02 3.50 -2.62
CA ALA A 79 -9.21 2.93 -3.26
C ALA A 79 -8.84 1.84 -4.28
N PHE A 80 -7.91 2.14 -5.18
CA PHE A 80 -7.42 1.20 -6.19
C PHE A 80 -6.61 0.06 -5.60
N TYR A 81 -5.71 0.32 -4.65
CA TYR A 81 -4.93 -0.73 -4.01
C TYR A 81 -5.85 -1.78 -3.39
N TYR A 82 -6.83 -1.34 -2.61
CA TYR A 82 -7.79 -2.24 -1.98
C TYR A 82 -8.64 -3.00 -2.98
N ALA A 83 -8.98 -2.40 -4.14
CA ALA A 83 -9.67 -3.12 -5.22
C ALA A 83 -8.81 -4.24 -5.79
N PHE A 84 -7.54 -3.97 -6.13
CA PHE A 84 -6.63 -4.99 -6.65
C PHE A 84 -6.32 -6.06 -5.60
N SER A 85 -6.03 -5.66 -4.37
CA SER A 85 -5.80 -6.58 -3.25
C SER A 85 -7.02 -7.44 -2.98
N ALA A 86 -8.24 -6.90 -3.05
CA ALA A 86 -9.46 -7.69 -2.99
C ALA A 86 -9.56 -8.66 -4.18
N ALA A 87 -9.30 -8.24 -5.41
CA ALA A 87 -9.33 -9.12 -6.58
C ALA A 87 -8.32 -10.28 -6.46
N HIS A 88 -7.08 -10.01 -6.03
CA HIS A 88 -6.05 -11.03 -5.80
C HIS A 88 -6.47 -11.99 -4.68
N THR A 89 -6.98 -11.47 -3.57
CA THR A 89 -7.44 -12.29 -2.43
C THR A 89 -8.66 -13.13 -2.79
N GLY A 90 -9.65 -12.55 -3.47
CA GLY A 90 -10.89 -13.21 -3.85
C GLY A 90 -10.63 -14.33 -4.87
N SER A 91 -9.80 -14.06 -5.88
CA SER A 91 -9.39 -15.11 -6.83
C SER A 91 -8.60 -16.23 -6.17
N TYR A 92 -7.70 -15.93 -5.22
CA TYR A 92 -7.02 -16.95 -4.42
C TYR A 92 -8.00 -17.76 -3.57
N TRP A 93 -8.93 -17.10 -2.89
CA TRP A 93 -9.96 -17.76 -2.08
C TRP A 93 -10.81 -18.71 -2.94
N LEU A 94 -11.27 -18.25 -4.10
CA LEU A 94 -12.18 -18.99 -4.96
C LEU A 94 -11.52 -20.08 -5.81
N THR A 95 -10.23 -19.93 -6.15
CA THR A 95 -9.57 -20.82 -7.13
C THR A 95 -8.28 -21.46 -6.63
N GLY A 96 -7.76 -21.06 -5.47
CA GLY A 96 -6.45 -21.48 -4.99
C GLY A 96 -5.27 -20.77 -5.66
N THR A 97 -5.49 -19.99 -6.72
CA THR A 97 -4.45 -19.26 -7.45
C THR A 97 -4.80 -17.77 -7.48
N PRO A 98 -3.97 -16.89 -6.91
CA PRO A 98 -4.24 -15.45 -6.91
C PRO A 98 -4.17 -14.87 -8.33
N PHE A 99 -5.00 -13.87 -8.61
CA PHE A 99 -5.01 -13.14 -9.88
C PHE A 99 -3.65 -12.50 -10.15
N LEU A 100 -2.94 -12.06 -9.09
CA LEU A 100 -1.60 -11.49 -9.18
C LEU A 100 -0.58 -12.47 -9.79
N ALA A 101 -0.66 -13.75 -9.42
CA ALA A 101 0.26 -14.77 -9.96
C ALA A 101 0.08 -15.01 -11.46
N ARG A 102 -1.05 -14.57 -12.05
CA ARG A 102 -1.32 -14.67 -13.50
C ARG A 102 -0.79 -13.47 -14.28
N TRP A 103 -0.36 -12.41 -13.60
CA TRP A 103 0.15 -11.22 -14.25
C TRP A 103 1.59 -11.41 -14.73
N PRO A 104 2.06 -10.65 -15.74
CA PRO A 104 3.47 -10.59 -16.05
C PRO A 104 4.27 -10.07 -14.84
N LYS A 105 5.50 -10.55 -14.69
CA LYS A 105 6.31 -10.34 -13.48
C LYS A 105 6.51 -8.87 -13.09
N TRP A 106 6.61 -7.97 -14.07
CA TRP A 106 6.76 -6.53 -13.82
C TRP A 106 5.53 -5.92 -13.13
N LEU A 107 4.31 -6.40 -13.44
CA LEU A 107 3.09 -5.97 -12.74
C LEU A 107 3.02 -6.55 -11.33
N GLN A 108 3.58 -7.73 -11.09
CA GLN A 108 3.68 -8.31 -9.75
C GLN A 108 4.62 -7.48 -8.86
N VAL A 109 5.77 -7.08 -9.42
CA VAL A 109 6.69 -6.14 -8.77
C VAL A 109 6.02 -4.78 -8.56
N ALA A 110 5.28 -4.28 -9.55
CA ALA A 110 4.54 -3.03 -9.42
C ALA A 110 3.50 -3.08 -8.29
N HIS A 111 2.81 -4.21 -8.09
CA HIS A 111 1.89 -4.38 -6.96
C HIS A 111 2.63 -4.36 -5.61
N SER A 112 3.84 -4.93 -5.54
CA SER A 112 4.69 -4.84 -4.32
C SER A 112 5.17 -3.41 -4.04
N ILE A 113 5.49 -2.64 -5.09
CA ILE A 113 5.80 -1.21 -4.96
C ILE A 113 4.54 -0.44 -4.52
N PHE A 114 3.38 -0.75 -5.10
CA PHE A 114 2.11 -0.13 -4.72
C PHE A 114 1.73 -0.40 -3.26
N TYR A 115 1.98 -1.63 -2.78
CA TYR A 115 1.85 -1.94 -1.36
C TYR A 115 2.74 -1.03 -0.50
N SER A 116 3.99 -0.79 -0.90
CA SER A 116 4.89 0.08 -0.13
C SER A 116 4.37 1.52 -0.02
N THR A 117 3.75 2.08 -1.07
CA THR A 117 3.19 3.43 -1.00
C THR A 117 1.99 3.48 -0.07
N VAL A 118 1.15 2.44 -0.10
CA VAL A 118 -0.07 2.32 0.72
C VAL A 118 0.21 2.15 2.20
N VAL A 119 1.32 1.52 2.59
CA VAL A 119 1.67 1.41 4.01
C VAL A 119 2.51 2.58 4.53
N ILE A 120 2.93 3.52 3.67
CA ILE A 120 3.81 4.65 4.03
C ILE A 120 3.11 6.00 3.89
N TYR A 121 2.65 6.36 2.69
CA TYR A 121 2.10 7.69 2.42
C TYR A 121 0.89 8.06 3.27
N PRO A 122 -0.02 7.13 3.62
CA PRO A 122 -1.16 7.50 4.44
C PRO A 122 -0.77 8.05 5.82
N TRP A 123 0.34 7.59 6.42
CA TRP A 123 0.85 8.15 7.67
C TRP A 123 1.38 9.56 7.49
N ILE A 124 2.09 9.84 6.38
CA ILE A 124 2.57 11.19 6.05
C ILE A 124 1.36 12.12 5.84
N VAL A 125 0.37 11.67 5.06
CA VAL A 125 -0.85 12.42 4.76
C VAL A 125 -1.60 12.73 6.05
N THR A 126 -1.83 11.75 6.92
CA THR A 126 -2.51 11.98 8.20
C THR A 126 -1.71 12.96 9.05
N ALA A 127 -0.39 12.80 9.20
CA ALA A 127 0.42 13.69 10.02
C ALA A 127 0.42 15.14 9.49
N VAL A 128 0.64 15.34 8.19
CA VAL A 128 0.65 16.67 7.57
C VAL A 128 -0.74 17.31 7.60
N TYR A 129 -1.78 16.53 7.29
CA TYR A 129 -3.14 17.05 7.27
C TYR A 129 -3.57 17.56 8.66
N TRP A 130 -3.44 16.71 9.68
CA TRP A 130 -3.90 17.05 11.03
C TRP A 130 -2.94 17.98 11.78
N GLY A 131 -1.64 17.95 11.44
CA GLY A 131 -0.65 18.82 12.06
C GLY A 131 -0.54 20.21 11.43
N ILE A 132 -0.92 20.37 10.16
CA ILE A 132 -0.68 21.62 9.39
C ILE A 132 -1.93 22.09 8.65
N LEU A 133 -2.65 21.20 7.95
CA LEU A 133 -3.70 21.62 7.00
C LEU A 133 -5.09 21.81 7.62
N ALA A 134 -5.37 21.20 8.77
CA ALA A 134 -6.68 21.22 9.43
C ALA A 134 -6.90 22.41 10.38
N ALA A 135 -6.07 23.46 10.30
CA ALA A 135 -6.03 24.56 11.27
C ALA A 135 -7.36 25.32 11.41
N ASP A 136 -8.12 25.44 10.32
CA ASP A 136 -9.38 26.20 10.28
C ASP A 136 -10.62 25.38 10.71
N GLY A 137 -10.43 24.12 11.11
CA GLY A 137 -11.50 23.24 11.59
C GLY A 137 -12.49 22.81 10.49
N PHE A 138 -13.70 22.38 10.91
CA PHE A 138 -14.71 21.78 10.04
C PHE A 138 -16.08 22.46 10.22
N PRO A 139 -16.43 23.47 9.40
CA PRO A 139 -17.64 24.26 9.60
C PRO A 139 -18.94 23.52 9.28
N THR A 140 -18.87 22.39 8.58
CA THR A 140 -20.05 21.59 8.18
C THR A 140 -19.84 20.11 8.44
N THR A 141 -20.94 19.38 8.66
CA THR A 141 -20.92 17.92 8.76
C THR A 141 -20.30 17.26 7.53
N PHE A 142 -20.57 17.80 6.33
CA PHE A 142 -19.96 17.33 5.10
C PHE A 142 -18.44 17.51 5.13
N SER A 143 -17.94 18.69 5.48
CA SER A 143 -16.49 18.94 5.59
C SER A 143 -15.83 18.08 6.66
N LEU A 144 -16.49 17.83 7.81
CA LEU A 144 -15.95 16.95 8.83
C LEU A 144 -15.85 15.52 8.31
N TRP A 145 -16.93 15.01 7.70
CA TRP A 145 -16.99 13.65 7.16
C TRP A 145 -16.01 13.44 6.00
N SER A 146 -15.94 14.35 5.04
CA SER A 146 -15.09 14.23 3.86
C SER A 146 -13.61 14.21 4.25
N ASN A 147 -13.19 15.14 5.11
CA ASN A 147 -11.81 15.21 5.58
C ASN A 147 -11.45 14.06 6.52
N THR A 148 -12.35 13.64 7.40
CA THR A 148 -12.13 12.44 8.23
C THR A 148 -11.92 11.22 7.33
N SER A 149 -12.76 11.05 6.32
CA SER A 149 -12.68 9.92 5.39
C SER A 149 -11.40 9.95 4.56
N GLN A 150 -11.05 11.11 4.00
CA GLN A 150 -9.89 11.24 3.11
C GLN A 150 -8.56 11.45 3.83
N HIS A 151 -8.52 11.76 5.12
CA HIS A 151 -7.26 12.12 5.81
C HIS A 151 -7.05 11.42 7.16
N ALA A 152 -8.09 11.08 7.91
CA ALA A 152 -7.94 10.24 9.11
C ALA A 152 -7.95 8.74 8.76
N LEU A 153 -8.91 8.28 7.94
CA LEU A 153 -8.99 6.86 7.58
C LEU A 153 -7.80 6.37 6.76
N ASN A 154 -7.01 7.26 6.18
CA ASN A 154 -5.74 6.93 5.53
C ASN A 154 -4.87 6.01 6.39
N SER A 155 -4.61 6.43 7.64
CA SER A 155 -3.80 5.67 8.58
C SER A 155 -4.48 4.36 9.01
N ALA A 156 -5.83 4.33 9.08
CA ALA A 156 -6.57 3.09 9.38
C ALA A 156 -6.43 2.05 8.26
N TYR A 157 -6.45 2.49 7.01
CA TYR A 157 -6.22 1.63 5.84
C TYR A 157 -4.77 1.09 5.86
N ALA A 158 -3.77 1.97 6.02
CA ALA A 158 -2.38 1.52 6.13
C ALA A 158 -2.18 0.54 7.30
N PHE A 159 -2.76 0.83 8.48
CA PHE A 159 -2.71 -0.04 9.65
C PHE A 159 -3.28 -1.43 9.36
N PHE A 160 -4.41 -1.52 8.66
CA PHE A 160 -5.00 -2.81 8.32
C PHE A 160 -4.04 -3.69 7.51
N GLU A 161 -3.41 -3.13 6.47
CA GLU A 161 -2.47 -3.84 5.61
C GLU A 161 -1.13 -4.17 6.30
N ILE A 162 -0.73 -3.38 7.29
CA ILE A 162 0.44 -3.67 8.14
C ILE A 162 0.14 -4.82 9.11
N PHE A 163 -1.07 -4.84 9.68
CA PHE A 163 -1.36 -5.70 10.83
C PHE A 163 -1.93 -7.07 10.44
N PHE A 164 -2.91 -7.14 9.52
CA PHE A 164 -3.67 -8.37 9.27
C PHE A 164 -3.05 -9.29 8.21
N PRO A 165 -2.66 -8.82 7.01
CA PRO A 165 -2.03 -9.66 6.01
C PRO A 165 -0.71 -10.26 6.48
N ARG A 166 -0.24 -11.31 5.79
CA ARG A 166 1.08 -11.93 6.01
C ARG A 166 2.19 -11.28 5.19
N THR A 167 1.94 -10.18 4.50
CA THR A 167 2.91 -9.42 3.69
C THR A 167 4.28 -9.31 4.37
N GLU A 168 5.37 -9.54 3.63
CA GLU A 168 6.72 -9.49 4.20
C GLU A 168 7.20 -8.05 4.47
N PRO A 169 8.23 -7.87 5.32
CA PRO A 169 8.87 -6.58 5.52
C PRO A 169 9.30 -5.94 4.19
N ILE A 170 8.72 -4.79 3.87
CA ILE A 170 8.99 -4.03 2.64
C ILE A 170 10.48 -3.84 2.41
N PRO A 171 11.09 -4.35 1.32
CA PRO A 171 12.53 -4.31 1.09
C PRO A 171 13.06 -2.88 1.08
N PHE A 172 14.30 -2.65 1.52
CA PHE A 172 14.91 -1.31 1.48
C PHE A 172 14.89 -0.67 0.09
N LEU A 173 14.92 -1.48 -0.98
CA LEU A 173 14.80 -1.00 -2.35
C LEU A 173 13.46 -0.31 -2.62
N SER A 174 12.38 -0.64 -1.89
CA SER A 174 11.09 0.06 -2.00
C SER A 174 11.16 1.52 -1.55
N LEU A 175 12.19 1.93 -0.80
CA LEU A 175 12.40 3.34 -0.47
C LEU A 175 12.68 4.19 -1.73
N ILE A 176 13.32 3.62 -2.75
CA ILE A 176 13.64 4.31 -4.00
C ILE A 176 12.37 4.78 -4.73
N PRO A 177 11.41 3.91 -5.11
CA PRO A 177 10.18 4.35 -5.75
C PRO A 177 9.32 5.25 -4.85
N VAL A 178 9.36 5.06 -3.53
CA VAL A 178 8.68 5.96 -2.57
C VAL A 178 9.24 7.39 -2.66
N ILE A 179 10.55 7.56 -2.65
CA ILE A 179 11.16 8.89 -2.78
C ILE A 179 10.94 9.48 -4.18
N ILE A 180 11.08 8.67 -5.22
CA ILE A 180 10.87 9.12 -6.62
C ILE A 180 9.44 9.63 -6.81
N LEU A 181 8.43 8.91 -6.32
CA LEU A 181 7.03 9.34 -6.44
C LEU A 181 6.74 10.62 -5.66
N LEU A 182 7.35 10.82 -4.48
CA LEU A 182 7.26 12.09 -3.76
C LEU A 182 7.91 13.25 -4.53
N ALA A 183 9.06 13.01 -5.16
CA ALA A 183 9.72 13.99 -6.01
C ALA A 183 8.90 14.33 -7.27
N LEU A 184 8.27 13.33 -7.88
CA LEU A 184 7.33 13.53 -8.99
C LEU A 184 6.09 14.33 -8.56
N TYR A 185 5.57 14.08 -7.36
CA TYR A 185 4.51 14.91 -6.81
C TYR A 185 4.96 16.36 -6.60
N LEU A 186 6.16 16.59 -6.06
CA LEU A 186 6.70 17.93 -5.90
C LEU A 186 6.76 18.65 -7.25
N ALA A 187 7.23 17.98 -8.32
CA ALA A 187 7.19 18.53 -9.67
C ALA A 187 5.77 18.85 -10.13
N LEU A 188 4.80 17.95 -9.89
CA LEU A 188 3.38 18.17 -10.20
C LEU A 188 2.79 19.38 -9.48
N ALA A 189 3.18 19.65 -8.23
CA ALA A 189 2.72 20.82 -7.48
C ALA A 189 3.16 22.12 -8.16
N TYR A 190 4.39 22.20 -8.66
CA TYR A 190 4.87 23.36 -9.42
C TYR A 190 4.25 23.43 -10.83
N VAL A 191 4.05 22.31 -11.50
CA VAL A 191 3.29 22.27 -12.77
C VAL A 191 1.88 22.82 -12.56
N THR A 192 1.22 22.44 -11.45
CA THR A 192 -0.11 22.98 -11.08
C THR A 192 -0.04 24.49 -10.90
N PHE A 193 0.97 25.02 -10.22
CA PHE A 193 1.14 26.47 -10.10
C PHE A 193 1.25 27.16 -11.46
N TYR A 194 2.10 26.66 -12.36
CA TYR A 194 2.30 27.27 -13.68
C TYR A 194 1.12 27.12 -14.63
N THR A 195 0.31 26.07 -14.48
CA THR A 195 -0.82 25.78 -15.39
C THR A 195 -2.18 26.22 -14.86
N GLN A 196 -2.35 26.30 -13.54
CA GLN A 196 -3.64 26.59 -12.88
C GLN A 196 -3.57 27.80 -11.94
N GLY A 197 -2.39 28.40 -11.75
CA GLY A 197 -2.23 29.67 -11.04
C GLY A 197 -2.26 29.60 -9.50
N PHE A 198 -2.20 28.41 -8.90
CA PHE A 198 -2.22 28.24 -7.44
C PHE A 198 -1.23 27.18 -6.94
N TYR A 199 -0.73 27.36 -5.71
CA TYR A 199 0.01 26.33 -4.99
C TYR A 199 -0.94 25.40 -4.25
N THR A 200 -0.71 24.10 -4.35
CA THR A 200 -1.53 23.08 -3.69
C THR A 200 -1.39 23.12 -2.17
N TYR A 201 -0.23 23.56 -1.67
CA TYR A 201 0.03 23.75 -0.26
C TYR A 201 0.73 25.08 -0.02
N GLY A 202 0.23 25.86 0.96
CA GLY A 202 0.80 27.16 1.29
C GLY A 202 2.27 27.10 1.72
N PHE A 203 2.71 25.98 2.32
CA PHE A 203 4.13 25.77 2.69
C PHE A 203 5.07 25.57 1.50
N LEU A 204 4.55 25.38 0.28
CA LEU A 204 5.33 25.35 -0.97
C LEU A 204 5.33 26.70 -1.70
N ASP A 205 4.55 27.69 -1.24
CA ASP A 205 4.38 28.95 -1.94
C ASP A 205 5.57 29.89 -1.70
N LEU A 206 6.42 30.04 -2.72
CA LEU A 206 7.59 30.95 -2.72
C LEU A 206 7.22 32.44 -2.73
N ARG A 207 5.96 32.79 -2.95
CA ARG A 207 5.48 34.19 -2.85
C ARG A 207 5.23 34.57 -1.39
N ASN A 208 4.90 33.59 -0.56
CA ASN A 208 4.57 33.78 0.86
C ASN A 208 5.69 33.30 1.81
N ASN A 209 6.62 32.49 1.31
CA ASN A 209 7.72 31.93 2.09
C ASN A 209 9.06 32.18 1.42
N SER A 210 10.13 32.30 2.21
CA SER A 210 11.49 32.32 1.67
C SER A 210 11.87 30.95 1.11
N SER A 211 12.83 30.92 0.18
CA SER A 211 13.36 29.67 -0.39
C SER A 211 13.91 28.72 0.68
N GLY A 212 14.48 29.25 1.77
CA GLY A 212 14.94 28.46 2.91
C GLY A 212 13.81 27.76 3.66
N VAL A 213 12.66 28.43 3.86
CA VAL A 213 11.49 27.84 4.51
C VAL A 213 10.88 26.73 3.64
N VAL A 214 10.70 26.99 2.34
CA VAL A 214 10.18 25.98 1.41
C VAL A 214 11.13 24.77 1.34
N ALA A 215 12.44 24.99 1.28
CA ALA A 215 13.43 23.92 1.32
C ALA A 215 13.34 23.10 2.62
N ALA A 216 13.14 23.76 3.77
CA ALA A 216 12.97 23.08 5.05
C ALA A 216 11.74 22.15 5.06
N TYR A 217 10.60 22.58 4.48
CA TYR A 217 9.42 21.72 4.33
C TYR A 217 9.68 20.52 3.41
N ILE A 218 10.33 20.75 2.26
CA ILE A 218 10.64 19.67 1.30
C ILE A 218 11.56 18.62 1.96
N ILE A 219 12.64 19.05 2.61
CA ILE A 219 13.56 18.15 3.30
C ILE A 219 12.90 17.51 4.52
N GLY A 220 12.07 18.24 5.27
CA GLY A 220 11.31 17.72 6.39
C GLY A 220 10.38 16.56 5.99
N ILE A 221 9.64 16.72 4.88
CA ILE A 221 8.78 15.65 4.34
C ILE A 221 9.62 14.45 3.86
N LEU A 222 10.76 14.69 3.21
CA LEU A 222 11.67 13.62 2.80
C LEU A 222 12.18 12.81 4.01
N VAL A 223 12.63 13.49 5.07
CA VAL A 223 13.09 12.84 6.30
C VAL A 223 11.94 12.08 6.96
N ALA A 224 10.75 12.68 7.04
CA ALA A 224 9.56 12.02 7.58
C ALA A 224 9.23 10.74 6.79
N ALA A 225 9.30 10.77 5.45
CA ALA A 225 9.07 9.59 4.62
C ALA A 225 10.06 8.45 4.91
N ILE A 226 11.35 8.77 5.11
CA ILE A 226 12.38 7.78 5.45
C ILE A 226 12.12 7.20 6.85
N VAL A 227 11.81 8.05 7.83
CA VAL A 227 11.53 7.61 9.21
C VAL A 227 10.29 6.71 9.25
N ILE A 228 9.20 7.11 8.59
CA ILE A 228 7.97 6.32 8.51
C ILE A 228 8.23 5.00 7.77
N PHE A 229 8.99 5.01 6.67
CA PHE A 229 9.40 3.78 5.99
C PHE A 229 10.07 2.79 6.95
N LEU A 230 11.03 3.27 7.76
CA LEU A 230 11.75 2.42 8.72
C LEU A 230 10.80 1.88 9.79
N ILE A 231 9.96 2.75 10.37
CA ILE A 231 8.96 2.35 11.38
C ILE A 231 8.05 1.27 10.82
N VAL A 232 7.43 1.50 9.66
CA VAL A 232 6.49 0.56 9.04
C VAL A 232 7.18 -0.76 8.69
N ARG A 233 8.39 -0.73 8.12
CA ARG A 233 9.16 -1.94 7.84
C ARG A 233 9.39 -2.76 9.11
N TYR A 234 9.77 -2.14 10.21
CA TYR A 234 10.01 -2.84 11.48
C TYR A 234 8.73 -3.26 12.20
N LEU A 235 7.62 -2.54 12.05
CA LEU A 235 6.30 -2.99 12.51
C LEU A 235 5.85 -4.25 11.78
N ILE A 236 6.03 -4.29 10.45
CA ILE A 236 5.73 -5.48 9.64
C ILE A 236 6.64 -6.64 10.03
N TRP A 237 7.94 -6.39 10.25
CA TRP A 237 8.89 -7.39 10.75
C TRP A 237 8.48 -7.93 12.12
N LEU A 238 8.15 -7.04 13.06
CA LEU A 238 7.70 -7.40 14.40
C LEU A 238 6.43 -8.24 14.31
N ARG A 239 5.46 -7.85 13.48
CA ARG A 239 4.24 -8.64 13.24
C ARG A 239 4.59 -10.04 12.71
N VAL A 240 5.45 -10.19 11.69
CA VAL A 240 5.87 -11.54 11.22
C VAL A 240 6.50 -12.34 12.35
N TRP A 241 7.43 -11.74 13.09
CA TRP A 241 8.16 -12.42 14.13
C TRP A 241 7.23 -12.88 15.27
N VAL A 242 6.34 -12.01 15.74
CA VAL A 242 5.34 -12.38 16.76
C VAL A 242 4.40 -13.46 16.22
N THR A 243 3.78 -13.25 15.07
CA THR A 243 2.72 -14.15 14.60
C THR A 243 3.26 -15.49 14.13
N GLU A 244 4.36 -15.52 13.37
CA GLU A 244 4.86 -16.75 12.76
C GLU A 244 5.89 -17.46 13.64
N LYS A 245 6.80 -16.74 14.31
CA LYS A 245 7.87 -17.37 15.12
C LYS A 245 7.46 -17.60 16.57
N LYS A 246 6.68 -16.70 17.18
CA LYS A 246 6.27 -16.86 18.59
C LYS A 246 4.93 -17.56 18.74
N MET A 247 3.95 -17.26 17.89
CA MET A 247 2.61 -17.83 18.00
C MET A 247 2.36 -19.03 17.07
N GLY A 248 3.29 -19.34 16.15
CA GLY A 248 3.10 -20.42 15.16
C GLY A 248 1.96 -20.19 14.17
N LYS A 249 1.42 -18.96 14.09
CA LYS A 249 0.31 -18.58 13.19
C LYS A 249 0.86 -18.27 11.80
N THR A 250 1.24 -19.31 11.08
CA THR A 250 1.82 -19.20 9.74
C THR A 250 0.82 -18.83 8.66
N GLY A 251 -0.49 -18.75 8.95
CA GLY A 251 -1.50 -18.22 8.02
C GLY A 251 -2.78 -19.03 7.95
N LYS A 252 -3.84 -18.39 7.46
CA LYS A 252 -5.07 -19.04 7.01
C LYS A 252 -5.06 -19.08 5.48
N PHE A 253 -5.18 -20.29 4.92
CA PHE A 253 -5.05 -20.56 3.50
C PHE A 253 -6.40 -20.95 2.88
N SER A 254 -6.48 -20.84 1.55
CA SER A 254 -7.65 -21.35 0.82
C SER A 254 -7.63 -22.88 0.83
N SER A 255 -8.78 -23.51 1.08
CA SER A 255 -8.95 -24.96 0.95
C SER A 255 -8.85 -25.44 -0.50
N ARG A 256 -8.93 -24.53 -1.48
CA ARG A 256 -8.91 -24.85 -2.92
C ARG A 256 -7.51 -24.87 -3.53
N GLY A 257 -6.49 -24.42 -2.80
CA GLY A 257 -5.10 -24.33 -3.28
C GLY A 257 -4.24 -25.56 -3.02
N THR A 258 -4.75 -26.59 -2.32
CA THR A 258 -3.94 -27.65 -1.71
C THR A 258 -4.01 -29.01 -2.42
N VAL A 259 -4.47 -29.09 -3.68
CA VAL A 259 -4.65 -30.38 -4.38
C VAL A 259 -3.48 -30.73 -5.33
N ARG A 260 -2.30 -30.08 -5.27
CA ARG A 260 -1.26 -30.34 -6.29
C ARG A 260 0.19 -30.53 -5.84
N ILE A 261 0.50 -30.61 -4.55
CA ILE A 261 1.89 -30.87 -4.11
C ILE A 261 2.07 -32.26 -3.47
N THR A 262 1.01 -32.94 -3.02
CA THR A 262 1.15 -34.20 -2.26
C THR A 262 1.20 -35.51 -3.05
N ASP A 263 0.94 -35.52 -4.36
CA ASP A 263 0.85 -36.81 -5.09
C ASP A 263 2.08 -37.13 -5.95
N LYS A 264 2.95 -36.15 -6.26
CA LYS A 264 4.13 -36.39 -7.11
C LYS A 264 5.41 -36.72 -6.35
N GLU A 265 5.52 -36.34 -5.08
CA GLU A 265 6.67 -36.70 -4.24
C GLU A 265 6.43 -38.02 -3.47
N ALA A 266 5.18 -38.40 -3.23
CA ALA A 266 4.83 -39.68 -2.61
C ALA A 266 5.01 -40.90 -3.55
N GLU A 267 4.92 -40.70 -4.88
CA GLU A 267 5.12 -41.77 -5.87
C GLU A 267 6.59 -42.11 -6.15
N LYS A 268 7.55 -41.32 -5.66
CA LYS A 268 9.00 -41.62 -5.78
C LYS A 268 9.58 -42.21 -4.49
N GLY A 269 8.83 -43.12 -3.87
CA GLY A 269 9.35 -44.04 -2.86
C GLY A 269 10.41 -44.96 -3.47
N LEU A 270 11.66 -44.49 -3.47
CA LEU A 270 12.83 -45.32 -3.69
C LEU A 270 12.85 -46.44 -2.64
N PRO A 271 13.11 -47.70 -3.04
CA PRO A 271 12.99 -48.86 -2.17
C PRO A 271 14.05 -48.81 -1.06
N MET A 272 13.62 -49.10 0.18
CA MET A 272 14.53 -49.45 1.25
C MET A 272 15.18 -50.79 0.91
N HIS A 273 16.48 -50.77 0.65
CA HIS A 273 17.29 -51.98 0.71
C HIS A 273 17.66 -52.28 2.15
N ASP A 274 17.52 -53.58 2.46
CA ASP A 274 17.68 -54.23 3.75
C ASP A 274 19.01 -54.01 4.47
N VAL A 275 18.87 -54.11 5.80
CA VAL A 275 19.88 -54.35 6.82
C VAL A 275 20.63 -55.67 6.55
N SER A 276 21.97 -55.70 6.66
CA SER A 276 22.71 -56.68 7.48
C SER A 276 24.25 -56.57 7.33
N ALA A 277 24.92 -56.48 8.49
CA ALA A 277 26.18 -57.09 8.91
C ALA A 277 27.49 -57.00 8.08
N MET A 278 28.55 -56.68 8.86
CA MET A 278 30.01 -56.71 8.65
C MET A 278 30.66 -55.52 7.95
#